data_AF-A0A7W1QBV5-F1
#
_entry.id   AF-A0A7W1QBV5-F1
#
_cell.length_a   1.000
_cell.length_b   1.000
_cell.length_c   1.000
_cell.angle_alpha   90.00
_cell.angle_beta   90.00
_cell.angle_gamma   90.00
#
_symmetry.space_group_name_H-M   'P 1'
#
loop_
_entity.id
_entity.type
_entity.pdbx_description
1 polymer ?
#
loop_
_entity_poly.entity_id
_entity_poly.type
_entity_poly.pdbx_seq_one_letter_code
_entity_poly.pdbx_strand_id
1 'polypeptide(L)'
;MGAGAGRARARGRAVRVSVDGLRGERWAHEDVLERSFRPRTVLLSPFDRLIHDRVRAEELFGFRFRLEIYVPKAKREFGYFVMPILHGDRIVGRLDPNFDRSADVLRIEAVHAESDAPASAWPTIRKQIDELAAWLGAEDVVLPQLPSIWR
;
A
#
# COMPACT_ATOMS: atom_id res chain seq x y z
N MET A 1 37.10 40.24 -14.02
CA MET A 1 36.40 39.33 -14.95
C MET A 1 35.56 38.38 -14.12
N GLY A 2 34.30 38.75 -13.89
CA GLY A 2 33.36 38.01 -13.03
C GLY A 2 32.51 37.02 -13.83
N ALA A 3 32.27 35.87 -13.22
CA ALA A 3 31.65 34.69 -13.78
C ALA A 3 30.18 34.87 -14.22
N GLY A 4 29.74 33.98 -15.12
CA GLY A 4 28.34 33.84 -15.49
C GLY A 4 28.04 32.50 -16.16
N ALA A 5 28.34 31.38 -15.51
CA ALA A 5 27.80 30.08 -15.93
C ALA A 5 26.28 30.10 -15.69
N GLY A 6 25.51 30.27 -16.76
CA GLY A 6 24.06 30.17 -16.74
C GLY A 6 23.66 28.76 -16.34
N ARG A 7 23.25 28.57 -15.08
CA ARG A 7 22.60 27.34 -14.63
C ARG A 7 21.17 27.33 -15.14
N ALA A 8 20.84 26.35 -15.98
CA ALA A 8 19.48 26.06 -16.40
C ALA A 8 18.59 25.87 -15.16
N ARG A 9 17.51 26.67 -15.05
CA ARG A 9 16.43 26.44 -14.09
C ARG A 9 15.34 25.65 -14.79
N ALA A 10 15.20 24.37 -14.46
CA ALA A 10 13.95 23.67 -14.72
C ALA A 10 12.85 24.36 -13.88
N ARG A 11 11.86 24.99 -14.53
CA ARG A 11 10.64 25.47 -13.89
C ARG A 11 9.63 24.35 -13.98
N GLY A 12 9.49 23.55 -12.92
CA GLY A 12 8.31 22.71 -12.75
C GLY A 12 7.18 23.55 -12.18
N ARG A 13 6.10 23.78 -12.95
CA ARG A 13 4.95 24.55 -12.45
C ARG A 13 3.96 23.60 -11.78
N ALA A 14 3.59 23.93 -10.54
CA ALA A 14 2.41 23.35 -9.92
C ALA A 14 1.18 23.92 -10.62
N VAL A 15 0.27 23.04 -11.04
CA VAL A 15 -1.01 23.40 -11.68
C VAL A 15 -2.15 22.95 -10.79
N ARG A 16 -3.26 23.69 -10.85
CA ARG A 16 -4.49 23.31 -10.14
C ARG A 16 -5.16 22.18 -10.90
N VAL A 17 -5.63 21.18 -10.16
CA VAL A 17 -6.34 20.03 -10.70
C VAL A 17 -7.55 19.71 -9.84
N SER A 18 -8.61 19.23 -10.49
CA SER A 18 -9.71 18.51 -9.84
C SER A 18 -9.44 17.01 -9.95
N VAL A 19 -9.78 16.27 -8.90
CA VAL A 19 -9.71 14.81 -8.90
C VAL A 19 -11.11 14.29 -8.64
N ASP A 20 -11.60 13.42 -9.51
CA ASP A 20 -12.92 12.84 -9.39
C ASP A 20 -13.07 12.13 -8.03
N GLY A 21 -14.21 12.35 -7.36
CA GLY A 21 -14.47 11.82 -6.02
C GLY A 21 -13.87 12.64 -4.87
N LEU A 22 -12.96 13.57 -5.12
CA LEU A 22 -12.39 14.45 -4.09
C LEU A 22 -13.00 15.86 -4.13
N ARG A 23 -13.15 16.46 -2.95
CA ARG A 23 -13.61 17.84 -2.82
C ARG A 23 -12.45 18.82 -2.93
N GLY A 24 -12.70 19.92 -3.65
CA GLY A 24 -11.81 21.08 -3.74
C GLY A 24 -10.68 20.93 -4.78
N GLU A 25 -10.02 22.05 -5.06
CA GLU A 25 -8.85 22.08 -5.94
C GLU A 25 -7.61 21.51 -5.23
N ARG A 26 -6.82 20.74 -5.98
CA ARG A 26 -5.54 20.18 -5.53
C ARG A 26 -4.43 20.76 -6.41
N TRP A 27 -3.19 20.60 -5.97
CA TRP A 27 -2.02 20.98 -6.77
C TRP A 27 -1.26 19.74 -7.18
N ALA A 28 -0.92 19.65 -8.46
CA ALA A 28 -0.08 18.62 -9.02
C ALA A 28 1.06 19.25 -9.81
N HIS A 29 2.16 18.53 -9.95
CA HIS A 29 3.22 18.94 -10.88
C HIS A 29 2.75 18.69 -12.32
N GLU A 30 2.96 19.63 -13.25
CA GLU A 30 2.46 19.48 -14.62
C GLU A 30 2.89 18.16 -15.30
N ASP A 31 4.14 17.74 -15.10
CA ASP A 31 4.68 16.47 -15.61
C ASP A 31 3.93 15.21 -15.18
N VAL A 32 3.15 15.23 -14.08
CA VAL A 32 2.41 14.02 -13.67
C VAL A 32 1.13 13.82 -14.48
N LEU A 33 0.65 14.85 -15.18
CA LEU A 33 -0.62 14.80 -15.92
C LEU A 33 -0.49 14.04 -17.25
N GLU A 34 0.69 14.04 -17.84
CA GLU A 34 0.96 13.33 -19.10
C GLU A 34 1.38 11.86 -18.87
N ARG A 35 1.57 11.46 -17.60
CA ARG A 35 2.00 10.10 -17.27
C ARG A 35 0.82 9.15 -17.27
N SER A 36 0.91 8.11 -18.10
CA SER A 36 -0.06 7.01 -18.05
C SER A 36 0.04 6.24 -16.73
N PHE A 37 -1.11 5.96 -16.13
CA PHE A 37 -1.21 5.12 -14.95
C PHE A 37 -0.73 3.69 -15.25
N ARG A 38 0.05 3.12 -14.33
CA ARG A 38 0.51 1.73 -14.40
C ARG A 38 0.05 1.00 -13.14
N PRO A 39 -0.98 0.14 -13.23
CA PRO A 39 -1.49 -0.59 -12.08
C PRO A 39 -0.44 -1.58 -11.57
N ARG A 40 -0.45 -1.83 -10.26
CA ARG A 40 0.43 -2.79 -9.60
C ARG A 40 -0.23 -3.31 -8.33
N THR A 41 0.28 -4.43 -7.82
CA THR A 41 -0.06 -4.90 -6.48
C THR A 41 1.09 -4.59 -5.56
N VAL A 42 0.83 -4.03 -4.38
CA VAL A 42 1.86 -3.69 -3.39
C VAL A 42 1.30 -3.91 -1.98
N LEU A 43 2.12 -4.44 -1.09
CA LEU A 43 1.85 -4.45 0.35
C LEU A 43 2.33 -3.12 0.93
N LEU A 44 1.41 -2.28 1.38
CA LEU A 44 1.74 -0.99 1.96
C LEU A 44 2.17 -1.19 3.41
N SER A 45 3.38 -0.72 3.74
CA SER A 45 3.80 -0.61 5.14
C SER A 45 2.78 0.23 5.91
N PRO A 46 2.50 -0.07 7.20
CA PRO A 46 1.62 0.77 8.03
C PRO A 46 2.11 2.21 8.17
N PHE A 47 3.35 2.50 7.77
CA PHE A 47 3.96 3.83 7.75
C PHE A 47 4.11 4.42 6.33
N ASP A 48 3.53 3.79 5.31
CA ASP A 48 3.56 4.29 3.93
C ASP A 48 2.79 5.62 3.82
N ARG A 49 3.36 6.58 3.06
CA ARG A 49 2.75 7.91 2.88
C ARG A 49 1.36 7.86 2.25
N LEU A 50 1.01 6.80 1.52
CA LEU A 50 -0.32 6.61 0.96
C LEU A 50 -1.40 6.38 2.02
N ILE A 51 -1.05 5.83 3.19
CA ILE A 51 -2.03 5.42 4.21
C ILE A 51 -1.80 6.02 5.61
N HIS A 52 -0.65 6.65 5.84
CA HIS A 52 -0.31 7.21 7.16
C HIS A 52 -1.29 8.32 7.61
N ASP A 53 -1.85 9.07 6.66
CA ASP A 53 -2.88 10.08 6.86
C ASP A 53 -4.23 9.40 6.62
N ARG A 54 -4.92 9.13 7.72
CA ARG A 54 -6.17 8.36 7.72
C ARG A 54 -7.30 9.10 7.00
N VAL A 55 -7.36 10.42 7.14
CA VAL A 55 -8.39 11.23 6.48
C VAL A 55 -8.17 11.16 4.97
N ARG A 56 -6.92 11.36 4.54
CA ARG A 56 -6.58 11.27 3.12
C ARG A 56 -6.78 9.85 2.56
N ALA A 57 -6.46 8.81 3.33
CA ALA A 57 -6.66 7.43 2.89
C ALA A 57 -8.16 7.09 2.72
N GLU A 58 -9.01 7.57 3.63
CA GLU A 58 -10.46 7.42 3.51
C GLU A 58 -11.00 8.22 2.33
N GLU A 59 -10.53 9.46 2.11
CA GLU A 59 -10.93 10.27 0.96
C GLU A 59 -10.52 9.64 -0.39
N LEU A 60 -9.30 9.11 -0.50
CA LEU A 60 -8.76 8.58 -1.76
C LEU A 60 -9.23 7.18 -2.09
N PHE A 61 -9.37 6.32 -1.07
CA PHE A 61 -9.56 4.88 -1.27
C PHE A 61 -10.82 4.35 -0.61
N GLY A 62 -11.59 5.18 0.11
CA GLY A 62 -12.68 4.70 0.95
C GLY A 62 -12.22 3.75 2.07
N PHE A 63 -10.93 3.79 2.41
CA PHE A 63 -10.29 2.80 3.28
C PHE A 63 -9.95 3.38 4.66
N ARG A 64 -10.56 2.81 5.70
CA ARG A 64 -10.25 3.16 7.09
C ARG A 64 -9.10 2.31 7.60
N PHE A 65 -7.96 2.95 7.84
CA PHE A 65 -6.77 2.29 8.35
C PHE A 65 -6.53 2.60 9.83
N ARG A 66 -6.30 1.54 10.61
CA ARG A 66 -5.80 1.64 11.99
C ARG A 66 -4.74 0.56 12.22
N LEU A 67 -3.52 1.00 12.54
CA LEU A 67 -2.49 0.11 13.06
C LEU A 67 -2.84 -0.30 14.50
N GLU A 68 -2.88 -1.60 14.77
CA GLU A 68 -3.33 -2.16 16.05
C GLU A 68 -2.17 -2.70 16.91
N ILE A 69 -0.95 -2.24 16.66
CA ILE A 69 0.27 -2.68 17.37
C ILE A 69 0.18 -2.49 18.90
N TYR A 70 -0.55 -1.46 19.35
CA TYR A 70 -0.80 -1.17 20.76
C TYR A 70 -2.14 -1.73 21.28
N VAL A 71 -2.94 -2.35 20.42
CA VAL A 71 -4.20 -2.99 20.83
C VAL A 71 -3.85 -4.38 21.39
N PRO A 72 -4.39 -4.78 22.56
CA PRO A 72 -4.20 -6.13 23.09
C PRO A 72 -4.63 -7.19 22.07
N LYS A 73 -3.88 -8.31 21.97
CA LYS A 73 -4.09 -9.35 20.94
C LYS A 73 -5.56 -9.77 20.78
N ALA A 74 -6.28 -10.00 21.88
CA ALA A 74 -7.67 -10.43 21.87
C ALA A 74 -8.69 -9.37 21.40
N LYS A 75 -8.27 -8.10 21.24
CA LYS A 75 -9.12 -6.97 20.82
C LYS A 75 -8.78 -6.45 19.42
N ARG A 76 -7.81 -7.07 18.74
CA ARG A 76 -7.40 -6.69 17.39
C ARG A 76 -8.47 -7.15 16.41
N GLU A 77 -8.83 -6.28 15.47
CA GLU A 77 -9.75 -6.60 14.39
C GLU A 77 -9.01 -7.27 13.22
N PHE A 78 -7.83 -6.74 12.87
CA PHE A 78 -7.13 -7.15 11.66
C PHE A 78 -5.76 -7.78 11.92
N GLY A 79 -5.04 -7.38 12.98
CA GLY A 79 -3.72 -7.94 13.28
C GLY A 79 -2.74 -6.97 13.93
N TYR A 80 -1.51 -7.42 14.20
CA TYR A 80 -0.50 -6.64 14.92
C TYR A 80 0.19 -5.58 14.04
N PHE A 81 0.67 -5.98 12.87
CA PHE A 81 1.45 -5.17 11.92
C PHE A 81 0.79 -5.17 10.54
N VAL A 82 -0.51 -4.91 10.52
CA VAL A 82 -1.33 -5.02 9.31
C VAL A 82 -0.82 -4.12 8.18
N MET A 83 -0.60 -4.73 7.03
CA MET A 83 -0.26 -4.08 5.77
C MET A 83 -1.47 -4.09 4.83
N PRO A 84 -1.95 -2.91 4.39
CA PRO A 84 -2.97 -2.83 3.34
C PRO A 84 -2.46 -3.34 2.00
N ILE A 85 -3.36 -3.97 1.25
CA ILE A 85 -3.08 -4.55 -0.06
C ILE A 85 -3.60 -3.59 -1.13
N LEU A 86 -2.71 -2.81 -1.73
CA LEU A 86 -3.02 -2.01 -2.91
C LEU A 86 -3.01 -2.94 -4.13
N HIS A 87 -4.07 -2.93 -4.93
CA HIS A 87 -4.16 -3.65 -6.20
C HIS A 87 -4.76 -2.74 -7.27
N GLY A 88 -3.95 -2.36 -8.25
CA GLY A 88 -4.30 -1.32 -9.21
C GLY A 88 -4.35 0.04 -8.51
N ASP A 89 -5.54 0.61 -8.45
CA ASP A 89 -5.87 1.91 -7.86
C ASP A 89 -6.72 1.80 -6.57
N ARG A 90 -6.97 0.57 -6.07
CA ARG A 90 -7.81 0.31 -4.91
C ARG A 90 -7.08 -0.46 -3.81
N ILE A 91 -7.49 -0.25 -2.56
CA ILE A 91 -7.12 -1.14 -1.46
C ILE A 91 -8.12 -2.28 -1.42
N VAL A 92 -7.67 -3.50 -1.70
CA VAL A 92 -8.55 -4.68 -1.86
C VAL A 92 -8.50 -5.62 -0.66
N GLY A 93 -7.67 -5.34 0.32
CA GLY A 93 -7.60 -6.13 1.54
C GLY A 93 -6.49 -5.72 2.48
N ARG A 94 -6.23 -6.59 3.45
CA ARG A 94 -5.25 -6.42 4.53
C ARG A 94 -4.56 -7.75 4.79
N LEU A 95 -3.28 -7.74 5.13
CA LEU A 95 -2.61 -8.91 5.68
C LEU A 95 -1.74 -8.56 6.89
N ASP A 96 -1.56 -9.50 7.80
CA ASP A 96 -0.72 -9.34 9.00
C ASP A 96 0.52 -10.23 8.89
N PRO A 97 1.68 -9.70 8.46
CA PRO A 97 2.90 -10.47 8.33
C PRO A 97 3.69 -10.50 9.64
N ASN A 98 4.30 -11.64 9.93
CA ASN A 98 5.16 -11.88 11.06
C ASN A 98 6.38 -12.70 10.61
N PHE A 99 7.57 -12.10 10.69
CA PHE A 99 8.80 -12.80 10.32
C PHE A 99 9.47 -13.41 11.54
N ASP A 100 9.43 -14.74 11.62
CA ASP A 100 10.12 -15.52 12.64
C ASP A 100 11.59 -15.70 12.23
N ARG A 101 12.45 -14.81 12.73
CA ARG A 101 13.90 -14.82 12.48
C ARG A 101 14.61 -16.07 13.02
N SER A 102 14.02 -16.80 13.96
CA SER A 102 14.65 -18.00 14.52
C SER A 102 14.44 -19.22 13.64
N ALA A 103 13.38 -19.20 12.83
CA ALA A 103 13.01 -20.26 11.91
C ALA A 103 13.17 -19.86 10.43
N ASP A 104 13.57 -18.62 10.16
CA ASP A 104 13.60 -18.00 8.83
C ASP A 104 12.28 -18.17 8.05
N VAL A 105 11.14 -18.03 8.73
CA VAL A 105 9.81 -18.17 8.12
C VAL A 105 9.01 -16.87 8.17
N LEU A 106 8.47 -16.45 7.03
CA LEU A 106 7.45 -15.41 6.97
C LEU A 106 6.07 -16.05 7.20
N ARG A 107 5.47 -15.78 8.35
CA ARG A 107 4.10 -16.19 8.66
C ARG A 107 3.14 -15.07 8.32
N ILE A 108 2.12 -15.37 7.54
CA ILE A 108 0.98 -14.47 7.37
C ILE A 108 -0.07 -14.91 8.39
N GLU A 109 -0.21 -14.14 9.47
CA GLU A 109 -1.08 -14.46 10.60
C GLU A 109 -2.57 -14.31 10.22
N ALA A 110 -2.87 -13.36 9.33
CA ALA A 110 -4.22 -13.13 8.83
C ALA A 110 -4.21 -12.52 7.42
N VAL A 111 -5.25 -12.83 6.63
CA VAL A 111 -5.57 -12.19 5.36
C VAL A 111 -7.06 -11.82 5.39
N HIS A 112 -7.37 -10.56 5.10
CA HIS A 112 -8.72 -10.02 5.04
C HIS A 112 -8.96 -9.43 3.65
N ALA A 113 -10.11 -9.72 3.05
CA ALA A 113 -10.53 -9.11 1.80
C ALA A 113 -11.51 -7.96 2.08
N GLU A 114 -11.38 -6.86 1.35
CA GLU A 114 -12.45 -5.86 1.29
C GLU A 114 -13.65 -6.40 0.49
N SER A 115 -14.83 -5.81 0.68
CA SER A 115 -16.06 -6.27 0.04
C SER A 115 -16.05 -6.22 -1.50
N ASP A 116 -15.22 -5.36 -2.09
CA ASP A 116 -15.08 -5.16 -3.54
C ASP A 116 -13.80 -5.79 -4.12
N ALA A 117 -13.14 -6.66 -3.34
CA ALA A 117 -11.94 -7.36 -3.73
C ALA A 117 -12.18 -8.25 -4.97
N PRO A 118 -11.41 -8.11 -6.05
CA PRO A 118 -11.54 -9.00 -7.19
C PRO A 118 -10.92 -10.37 -6.87
N ALA A 119 -11.62 -11.45 -7.24
CA ALA A 119 -11.11 -12.82 -7.10
C ALA A 119 -9.75 -13.01 -7.80
N SER A 120 -9.54 -12.29 -8.92
CA SER A 120 -8.31 -12.34 -9.71
C SER A 120 -7.09 -11.67 -9.05
N ALA A 121 -7.24 -10.97 -7.91
CA ALA A 121 -6.11 -10.30 -7.27
C ALA A 121 -5.12 -11.29 -6.63
N TRP A 122 -5.59 -12.44 -6.14
CA TRP A 122 -4.79 -13.33 -5.30
C TRP A 122 -3.43 -13.74 -5.89
N PRO A 123 -3.30 -14.15 -7.17
CA PRO A 123 -1.99 -14.49 -7.74
C PRO A 123 -0.96 -13.37 -7.61
N THR A 124 -1.38 -12.12 -7.79
CA THR A 124 -0.50 -10.96 -7.65
C THR A 124 -0.23 -10.59 -6.19
N ILE A 125 -1.19 -10.80 -5.29
CA ILE A 125 -0.99 -10.63 -3.84
C ILE A 125 0.02 -11.66 -3.33
N ARG A 126 -0.14 -12.93 -3.71
CA ARG A 126 0.80 -14.01 -3.37
C ARG A 126 2.21 -13.66 -3.82
N LYS A 127 2.37 -13.17 -5.06
CA LYS A 127 3.67 -12.70 -5.55
C LYS A 127 4.29 -11.61 -4.66
N GLN A 128 3.51 -10.66 -4.17
CA GLN A 128 4.02 -9.62 -3.26
C GLN A 128 4.40 -10.17 -1.88
N ILE A 129 3.70 -11.19 -1.39
CA ILE A 129 4.10 -11.91 -0.17
C ILE A 129 5.44 -12.62 -0.39
N ASP A 130 5.61 -13.29 -1.52
CA ASP A 130 6.86 -13.99 -1.85
C ASP A 130 8.03 -12.99 -2.05
N GLU A 131 7.78 -11.84 -2.66
CA GLU A 131 8.78 -10.75 -2.78
C GLU A 131 9.17 -10.19 -1.40
N LEU A 132 8.21 -10.03 -0.48
CA LEU A 132 8.49 -9.63 0.90
C LEU A 132 9.30 -10.70 1.64
N ALA A 133 8.95 -11.97 1.47
CA ALA A 133 9.67 -13.10 2.06
C ALA A 133 11.14 -13.11 1.59
N ALA A 134 11.36 -13.01 0.28
CA ALA A 134 12.70 -12.95 -0.30
C ALA A 134 13.50 -11.73 0.20
N TRP A 135 12.86 -10.57 0.33
CA TRP A 135 13.49 -9.36 0.88
C TRP A 135 13.91 -9.52 2.34
N LEU A 136 13.10 -10.22 3.14
CA LEU A 136 13.39 -10.52 4.54
C LEU A 136 14.41 -11.65 4.73
N GLY A 137 14.70 -12.42 3.68
CA GLY A 137 15.53 -13.62 3.75
C GLY A 137 14.81 -14.84 4.33
N ALA A 138 13.48 -14.90 4.23
CA ALA A 138 12.72 -16.07 4.68
C ALA A 138 12.92 -17.26 3.71
N GLU A 139 13.14 -18.45 4.26
CA GLU A 139 13.23 -19.72 3.53
C GLU A 139 11.84 -20.30 3.21
N ASP A 140 10.82 -19.97 4.01
CA ASP A 140 9.46 -20.45 3.80
C ASP A 140 8.40 -19.37 4.09
N VAL A 141 7.21 -19.55 3.50
CA VAL A 141 6.03 -18.71 3.70
C VAL A 141 4.87 -19.57 4.15
N VAL A 142 4.37 -19.32 5.36
CA VAL A 142 3.17 -19.98 5.86
C VAL A 142 1.97 -19.04 5.76
N LEU A 143 0.93 -19.49 5.06
CA LEU A 143 -0.31 -18.76 4.86
C LEU A 143 -1.40 -19.22 5.85
N PRO A 144 -2.33 -18.34 6.21
CA PRO A 144 -3.49 -18.71 6.99
C PRO A 144 -4.57 -19.29 6.06
N GLN A 145 -5.72 -19.65 6.62
CA GLN A 145 -6.90 -19.87 5.80
C GLN A 145 -7.29 -18.57 5.08
N LEU A 146 -7.47 -18.66 3.76
CA LEU A 146 -7.80 -17.50 2.94
C LEU A 146 -9.30 -17.17 2.99
N PRO A 147 -9.67 -15.89 2.83
CA PRO A 147 -11.04 -15.47 2.54
C PRO A 147 -11.62 -16.26 1.35
N SER A 148 -12.92 -16.55 1.36
CA SER A 148 -13.58 -17.35 0.31
C SER A 148 -13.38 -16.84 -1.10
N ILE A 149 -13.23 -15.52 -1.26
CA ILE A 149 -13.00 -14.88 -2.56
C ILE A 149 -11.64 -15.22 -3.18
N TRP A 150 -10.69 -15.71 -2.36
CA TRP A 150 -9.33 -16.07 -2.75
C TRP A 150 -8.96 -17.51 -2.35
N ARG A 151 -9.96 -18.36 -2.08
CA ARG A 151 -9.78 -19.79 -1.87
C ARG A 151 -9.64 -20.56 -3.18
#